data_AF-A0AAU4AAY3-F1
#
_entry.id   AF-A0AAU4AAY3-F1
#
_cell.length_a   1.000
_cell.length_b   1.000
_cell.length_c   1.000
_cell.angle_alpha   90.00
_cell.angle_beta   90.00
_cell.angle_gamma   90.00
#
_symmetry.space_group_name_H-M   'P 1'
#
loop_
_entity.id
_entity.type
_entity.pdbx_description
1 polymer ?
#
loop_
_entity_poly.entity_id
_entity_poly.type
_entity_poly.pdbx_seq_one_letter_code
_entity_poly.pdbx_strand_id
1 'polypeptide(L)'
;MIASPIPPPSRRLAARLTRVLLPACGAAALVGTAVAPASAAAAPTPVACSAASLSAAITAANASGGSLSLATGCTYALTAPLPAIKGAVTIEGHVATITRAPKAPPFGILVVDRGGNLTISHVIITGGNAAGSFGGGIRNDGTLSVAASIISNNKADYSGGIAGTGGSTTTITNSFITGNTATRNGGGFANDGHMTITRSTVSDNTALEKGGGVANDGVLKIDRSALTNNSASGPAGLGGGIANFGGPGASTTLDGAIVTGNRATAGTGGVYNNAGKIASSASTTSLNQPNNCMKSVPAVPLCSN
;
A
#
# COMPACT_ATOMS: atom_id res chain seq x y z
N MET A 1 -13.39 31.86 39.73
CA MET A 1 -14.57 32.16 40.58
C MET A 1 -15.25 33.33 39.89
N ILE A 2 -16.37 33.18 39.18
CA ILE A 2 -17.71 32.87 39.69
C ILE A 2 -18.52 32.27 38.52
N ALA A 3 -19.22 31.16 38.79
CA ALA A 3 -20.02 30.42 37.82
C ALA A 3 -21.45 30.99 37.72
N SER A 4 -22.01 31.06 36.51
CA SER A 4 -23.44 31.30 36.28
C SER A 4 -24.21 29.97 36.19
N PRO A 5 -25.38 29.85 36.83
CA PRO A 5 -26.06 28.57 37.03
C PRO A 5 -26.97 28.15 35.86
N ILE A 6 -27.03 26.83 35.68
CA ILE A 6 -27.91 26.05 34.80
C ILE A 6 -29.34 26.03 35.36
N PRO A 7 -30.41 26.23 34.57
CA PRO A 7 -31.79 25.98 35.01
C PRO A 7 -32.21 24.49 34.88
N PRO A 8 -32.99 23.93 35.84
CA PRO A 8 -33.43 22.52 35.85
C PRO A 8 -34.76 22.29 35.10
N PRO A 9 -35.21 21.02 34.92
CA PRO A 9 -36.08 20.60 33.81
C PRO A 9 -37.59 20.59 34.16
N SER A 10 -38.44 20.87 33.18
CA SER A 10 -39.90 20.70 33.30
C SER A 10 -40.36 19.31 32.85
N ARG A 11 -41.06 18.61 33.76
CA ARG A 11 -41.65 17.27 33.61
C ARG A 11 -42.96 17.28 32.80
N ARG A 12 -43.11 16.21 32.00
CA ARG A 12 -44.31 15.39 31.70
C ARG A 12 -45.64 16.08 31.34
N LEU A 13 -46.13 15.80 30.13
CA LEU A 13 -47.56 15.57 29.90
C LEU A 13 -47.77 14.26 29.11
N ALA A 14 -48.52 13.35 29.72
CA ALA A 14 -49.12 12.19 29.09
C ALA A 14 -50.41 12.62 28.37
N ALA A 15 -50.64 12.14 27.14
CA ALA A 15 -51.91 12.34 26.45
C ALA A 15 -52.36 11.05 25.75
N ARG A 16 -53.36 10.43 26.38
CA ARG A 16 -54.53 9.70 25.85
C ARG A 16 -54.35 8.77 24.63
N LEU A 17 -54.47 7.47 24.91
CA LEU A 17 -54.93 6.46 23.96
C LEU A 17 -56.39 6.74 23.54
N THR A 18 -56.62 6.85 22.24
CA THR A 18 -57.97 6.78 21.66
C THR A 18 -57.99 5.59 20.70
N ARG A 19 -58.76 4.56 21.05
CA ARG A 19 -59.06 3.38 20.22
C ARG A 19 -59.92 3.83 19.03
N VAL A 20 -59.44 3.61 17.80
CA VAL A 20 -60.27 3.63 16.58
C VAL A 20 -60.22 2.24 15.96
N LEU A 21 -61.39 1.65 15.74
CA LEU A 21 -61.58 0.34 15.11
C LEU A 21 -61.37 0.41 13.58
N LEU A 22 -60.91 -0.72 13.04
CA LEU A 22 -60.39 -0.99 11.70
C LEU A 22 -61.35 -0.71 10.52
N PRO A 23 -60.81 -0.71 9.29
CA PRO A 23 -61.24 -1.74 8.36
C PRO A 23 -60.10 -2.66 7.90
N ALA A 24 -60.43 -3.95 7.78
CA ALA A 24 -59.56 -5.01 7.30
C ALA A 24 -59.14 -4.76 5.84
N CYS A 25 -57.84 -4.85 5.56
CA CYS A 25 -57.32 -4.88 4.19
C CYS A 25 -56.04 -5.72 4.13
N GLY A 26 -56.11 -6.81 3.34
CA GLY A 26 -54.99 -7.47 2.67
C GLY A 26 -53.88 -8.08 3.54
N ALA A 27 -53.88 -9.41 3.67
CA ALA A 27 -52.69 -10.16 4.05
C ALA A 27 -51.63 -10.02 2.94
N ALA A 28 -50.79 -8.99 3.03
CA ALA A 28 -49.56 -8.92 2.26
C ALA A 28 -48.58 -9.91 2.89
N ALA A 29 -48.28 -10.99 2.16
CA ALA A 29 -47.22 -11.91 2.53
C ALA A 29 -45.91 -11.13 2.65
N LEU A 30 -45.44 -10.91 3.88
CA LEU A 30 -44.06 -10.52 4.13
C LEU A 30 -43.20 -11.69 3.64
N VAL A 31 -42.65 -11.55 2.44
CA VAL A 31 -41.49 -12.32 2.02
C VAL A 31 -40.36 -11.85 2.92
N GLY A 32 -40.21 -12.52 4.07
CA GLY A 32 -39.02 -12.38 4.89
C GLY A 32 -37.85 -12.78 4.03
N THR A 33 -37.11 -11.80 3.52
CA THR A 33 -35.78 -12.05 2.98
C THR A 33 -34.97 -12.55 4.16
N ALA A 34 -34.82 -13.87 4.25
CA ALA A 34 -33.82 -14.47 5.10
C ALA A 34 -32.49 -13.85 4.66
N VAL A 35 -32.02 -12.87 5.43
CA VAL A 35 -30.62 -12.43 5.35
C VAL A 35 -29.85 -13.68 5.70
N ALA A 36 -29.32 -14.35 4.67
CA ALA A 36 -28.43 -15.47 4.87
C ALA A 36 -27.37 -15.00 5.87
N PRO A 37 -27.15 -15.74 6.97
CA PRO A 37 -26.10 -15.36 7.90
C PRO A 37 -24.82 -15.23 7.08
N ALA A 38 -24.15 -14.08 7.23
CA ALA A 38 -22.83 -13.89 6.64
C ALA A 38 -22.00 -15.13 7.00
N SER A 39 -21.61 -15.89 5.97
CA SER A 39 -20.85 -17.13 6.15
C SER A 39 -19.72 -16.86 7.13
N ALA A 40 -19.71 -17.57 8.25
CA ALA A 40 -18.66 -17.44 9.25
C ALA A 40 -17.33 -17.72 8.54
N ALA A 41 -16.52 -16.68 8.36
CA ALA A 41 -15.21 -16.82 7.74
C ALA A 41 -14.44 -17.92 8.48
N ALA A 42 -13.94 -18.90 7.74
CA ALA A 42 -13.18 -20.00 8.31
C ALA A 42 -12.03 -19.44 9.18
N ALA A 43 -11.83 -20.05 10.35
CA ALA A 43 -10.79 -19.61 11.28
C ALA A 43 -9.42 -19.59 10.57
N PRO A 44 -8.59 -18.56 10.81
CA PRO A 44 -7.31 -18.46 10.15
C PRO A 44 -6.41 -19.64 10.52
N THR A 45 -5.75 -20.22 9.53
CA THR A 45 -4.90 -21.40 9.69
C THR A 45 -3.58 -20.97 10.34
N PRO A 46 -3.22 -21.51 11.53
CA PRO A 46 -2.00 -21.13 12.21
C PRO A 46 -0.77 -21.66 11.47
N VAL A 47 0.25 -20.81 11.30
CA VAL A 47 1.50 -21.13 10.63
C VAL A 47 2.63 -21.19 11.66
N ALA A 48 3.21 -22.38 11.85
CA ALA A 48 4.37 -22.55 12.73
C ALA A 48 5.56 -21.67 12.30
N CYS A 49 6.43 -21.31 13.25
CA CYS A 49 7.54 -20.38 13.06
C CYS A 49 8.69 -21.01 12.25
N SER A 50 8.47 -21.28 10.96
CA SER A 50 9.49 -21.75 10.04
C SER A 50 9.18 -21.37 8.59
N ALA A 51 10.21 -21.16 7.78
CA ALA A 51 10.05 -20.87 6.35
C ALA A 51 9.35 -22.00 5.59
N ALA A 52 9.61 -23.26 5.96
CA ALA A 52 8.97 -24.43 5.37
C ALA A 52 7.46 -24.44 5.66
N SER A 53 7.07 -24.14 6.90
CA SER A 53 5.66 -24.05 7.30
C SER A 53 4.94 -22.92 6.56
N LEU A 54 5.57 -21.76 6.39
CA LEU A 54 5.01 -20.66 5.61
C LEU A 54 4.83 -21.05 4.14
N SER A 55 5.84 -21.65 3.52
CA SER A 55 5.77 -22.12 2.13
C SER A 55 4.66 -23.17 1.93
N ALA A 56 4.52 -24.10 2.86
CA ALA A 56 3.48 -25.14 2.80
C ALA A 56 2.08 -24.53 2.97
N ALA A 57 1.93 -23.60 3.93
CA ALA A 57 0.66 -22.91 4.18
C ALA A 57 0.21 -22.08 2.97
N ILE A 58 1.12 -21.36 2.32
CA ILE A 58 0.83 -20.62 1.08
C ILE A 58 0.41 -21.58 -0.03
N THR A 59 1.10 -22.71 -0.19
CA THR A 59 0.73 -23.73 -1.19
C THR A 59 -0.70 -24.24 -0.98
N ALA A 60 -1.07 -24.53 0.27
CA ALA A 60 -2.42 -24.96 0.61
C ALA A 60 -3.47 -23.87 0.37
N ALA A 61 -3.18 -22.63 0.76
CA ALA A 61 -4.07 -21.48 0.56
C ALA A 61 -4.24 -21.13 -0.93
N ASN A 62 -3.22 -21.35 -1.76
CA ASN A 62 -3.35 -21.19 -3.21
C ASN A 62 -4.35 -22.18 -3.84
N ALA A 63 -4.50 -23.38 -3.28
CA ALA A 63 -5.41 -24.40 -3.80
C ALA A 63 -6.87 -24.21 -3.36
N SER A 64 -7.08 -23.68 -2.16
CA SER A 64 -8.40 -23.63 -1.51
C SER A 64 -8.90 -22.23 -1.16
N GLY A 65 -8.04 -21.21 -1.30
CA GLY A 65 -8.22 -19.91 -0.65
C GLY A 65 -8.03 -20.02 0.88
N GLY A 66 -7.82 -18.90 1.55
CA GLY A 66 -7.87 -18.89 3.01
C GLY A 66 -7.04 -17.81 3.69
N SER A 67 -7.22 -17.75 5.01
CA SER A 67 -6.50 -16.84 5.89
C SER A 67 -5.43 -17.61 6.66
N LEU A 68 -4.21 -17.09 6.67
CA LEU A 68 -3.06 -17.62 7.38
C LEU A 68 -2.75 -16.71 8.57
N SER A 69 -2.55 -17.29 9.75
CA SER A 69 -2.12 -16.57 10.94
C SER A 69 -0.67 -16.92 11.26
N LEU A 70 0.24 -15.96 11.10
CA LEU A 70 1.65 -16.16 11.42
C LEU A 70 1.87 -16.15 12.94
N ALA A 71 2.90 -16.86 13.38
CA ALA A 71 3.34 -16.85 14.76
C ALA A 71 3.79 -15.43 15.15
N THR A 72 3.22 -14.90 16.22
CA THR A 72 3.46 -13.54 16.71
C THR A 72 4.95 -13.25 16.89
N GLY A 73 5.44 -12.18 16.26
CA GLY A 73 6.84 -11.74 16.35
C GLY A 73 7.88 -12.71 15.80
N CYS A 74 7.46 -13.80 15.13
CA CYS A 74 8.38 -14.78 14.55
C CYS A 74 9.16 -14.21 13.37
N THR A 75 10.41 -14.65 13.21
CA THR A 75 11.21 -14.39 12.01
C THR A 75 11.21 -15.62 11.08
N TYR A 76 10.55 -15.50 9.94
CA TYR A 76 10.53 -16.45 8.84
C TYR A 76 11.72 -16.18 7.91
N ALA A 77 12.86 -16.82 8.17
CA ALA A 77 14.07 -16.69 7.36
C ALA A 77 14.04 -17.63 6.15
N LEU A 78 13.76 -17.08 4.97
CA LEU A 78 13.64 -17.79 3.70
C LEU A 78 15.01 -18.16 3.14
N THR A 79 15.21 -19.44 2.87
CA THR A 79 16.38 -19.96 2.14
C THR A 79 16.09 -20.22 0.66
N ALA A 80 14.81 -20.25 0.28
CA ALA A 80 14.31 -20.39 -1.08
C ALA A 80 13.09 -19.47 -1.30
N PRO A 81 12.74 -19.14 -2.55
CA PRO A 81 11.56 -18.33 -2.86
C PRO A 81 10.27 -18.96 -2.35
N LEU A 82 9.34 -18.13 -1.88
CA LEU A 82 7.98 -18.58 -1.55
C LEU A 82 7.20 -18.90 -2.82
N PRO A 83 6.21 -19.82 -2.76
CA PRO A 83 5.31 -20.07 -3.88
C PRO A 83 4.57 -18.80 -4.27
N ALA A 84 4.48 -18.52 -5.57
CA ALA A 84 3.71 -17.38 -6.06
C ALA A 84 2.23 -17.49 -5.66
N ILE A 85 1.61 -16.37 -5.30
CA ILE A 85 0.20 -16.31 -4.94
C ILE A 85 -0.64 -16.35 -6.20
N LYS A 86 -1.42 -17.42 -6.35
CA LYS A 86 -2.31 -17.69 -7.49
C LYS A 86 -3.79 -17.65 -7.09
N GLY A 87 -4.08 -17.90 -5.82
CA GLY A 87 -5.43 -17.87 -5.26
C GLY A 87 -5.68 -16.61 -4.41
N ALA A 88 -6.79 -16.64 -3.66
CA ALA A 88 -7.11 -15.62 -2.66
C ALA A 88 -6.49 -16.01 -1.31
N VAL A 89 -5.41 -15.33 -0.93
CA VAL A 89 -4.64 -15.60 0.28
C VAL A 89 -4.65 -14.37 1.17
N THR A 90 -5.03 -14.55 2.44
CA THR A 90 -4.91 -13.52 3.47
C THR A 90 -3.82 -13.92 4.46
N ILE A 91 -2.92 -13.02 4.83
CA ILE A 91 -1.83 -13.26 5.80
C ILE A 91 -1.93 -12.24 6.92
N GLU A 92 -2.25 -12.73 8.11
CA GLU A 92 -2.24 -11.96 9.36
C GLU A 92 -0.89 -12.18 10.06
N GLY A 93 -0.06 -11.13 10.04
CA GLY A 93 1.34 -11.22 10.42
C GLY A 93 1.63 -11.21 11.91
N HIS A 94 0.81 -10.56 12.73
CA HIS A 94 1.08 -10.39 14.17
C HIS A 94 2.52 -9.90 14.46
N VAL A 95 2.99 -8.93 13.66
CA VAL A 95 4.34 -8.36 13.69
C VAL A 95 5.45 -9.38 13.36
N ALA A 96 5.12 -10.45 12.64
CA ALA A 96 6.10 -11.38 12.12
C ALA A 96 6.97 -10.75 11.03
N THR A 97 8.24 -11.14 11.01
CA THR A 97 9.22 -10.73 10.00
C THR A 97 9.39 -11.84 8.97
N ILE A 98 9.12 -11.55 7.70
CA ILE A 98 9.44 -12.42 6.56
C ILE A 98 10.69 -11.85 5.89
N THR A 99 11.78 -12.61 5.92
CA THR A 99 13.07 -12.11 5.44
C THR A 99 13.84 -13.14 4.65
N ARG A 100 14.61 -12.68 3.66
CA ARG A 100 15.57 -13.53 2.97
C ARG A 100 16.77 -13.80 3.87
N ALA A 101 17.15 -15.07 4.05
CA ALA A 101 18.33 -15.41 4.82
C ALA A 101 19.59 -14.80 4.17
N PRO A 102 20.55 -14.27 4.96
CA PRO A 102 21.70 -13.53 4.41
C PRO A 102 22.53 -14.30 3.38
N LYS A 103 22.67 -15.62 3.56
CA LYS A 103 23.43 -16.54 2.69
C LYS A 103 22.60 -17.17 1.56
N ALA A 104 21.30 -16.90 1.51
CA ALA A 104 20.46 -17.43 0.44
C ALA A 104 20.85 -16.80 -0.91
N PRO A 105 20.53 -17.44 -2.04
CA PRO A 105 20.64 -16.79 -3.34
C PRO A 105 19.74 -15.54 -3.42
N PRO A 106 19.97 -14.63 -4.38
CA PRO A 106 19.05 -13.52 -4.62
C PRO A 106 17.66 -14.01 -5.05
N PHE A 107 16.63 -13.60 -4.32
CA PHE A 107 15.23 -13.68 -4.73
C PHE A 107 14.39 -12.60 -4.02
N GLY A 108 13.25 -12.23 -4.62
CA GLY A 108 12.23 -11.40 -3.97
C GLY A 108 11.41 -12.19 -2.95
N ILE A 109 10.82 -11.53 -1.96
CA ILE A 109 10.15 -12.22 -0.84
C ILE A 109 8.80 -12.81 -1.25
N LEU A 110 7.94 -12.00 -1.89
CA LEU A 110 6.60 -12.41 -2.31
C LEU A 110 6.36 -12.06 -3.78
N VAL A 111 5.63 -12.94 -4.45
CA VAL A 111 5.16 -12.74 -5.82
C VAL A 111 3.66 -13.02 -5.86
N VAL A 112 2.89 -12.07 -6.36
CA VAL A 112 1.47 -12.24 -6.67
C VAL A 112 1.34 -12.39 -8.17
N ASP A 113 0.96 -13.58 -8.64
CA ASP A 113 0.77 -13.84 -10.06
C ASP A 113 -0.51 -13.17 -10.58
N ARG A 114 -0.65 -13.11 -11.91
CA ARG A 114 -1.91 -12.70 -12.55
C ARG A 114 -3.07 -13.57 -12.06
N GLY A 115 -4.14 -12.91 -11.61
CA GLY A 115 -5.31 -13.57 -10.99
C GLY A 115 -5.14 -13.89 -9.50
N GLY A 116 -3.93 -13.77 -8.95
CA GLY A 116 -3.69 -13.86 -7.52
C GLY A 116 -4.27 -12.67 -6.76
N ASN A 117 -4.75 -12.92 -5.54
CA ASN A 117 -5.24 -11.90 -4.63
C ASN A 117 -4.59 -12.10 -3.26
N LEU A 118 -3.69 -11.21 -2.90
CA LEU A 118 -2.97 -11.24 -1.63
C LEU A 118 -3.42 -10.08 -0.75
N THR A 119 -3.91 -10.39 0.44
CA THR A 119 -4.08 -9.41 1.52
C THR A 119 -3.08 -9.71 2.63
N ILE A 120 -2.26 -8.75 3.02
CA ILE A 120 -1.31 -8.90 4.13
C ILE A 120 -1.53 -7.79 5.15
N SER A 121 -1.44 -8.14 6.43
CA SER A 121 -1.49 -7.16 7.50
C SER A 121 -0.47 -7.46 8.59
N HIS A 122 0.00 -6.42 9.29
CA HIS A 122 0.90 -6.57 10.46
C HIS A 122 2.15 -7.41 10.18
N VAL A 123 2.77 -7.29 9.00
CA VAL A 123 4.02 -7.99 8.66
C VAL A 123 5.18 -7.02 8.49
N ILE A 124 6.39 -7.55 8.67
CA ILE A 124 7.63 -6.88 8.28
C ILE A 124 8.24 -7.69 7.12
N ILE A 125 8.39 -7.10 5.94
CA ILE A 125 9.03 -7.74 4.78
C ILE A 125 10.39 -7.09 4.53
N THR A 126 11.47 -7.87 4.65
CA THR A 126 12.81 -7.29 4.60
C THR A 126 13.91 -8.18 4.02
N GLY A 127 14.97 -7.58 3.47
CA GLY A 127 16.16 -8.28 2.99
C GLY A 127 15.98 -8.99 1.63
N GLY A 128 14.81 -8.82 0.99
CA GLY A 128 14.56 -9.32 -0.35
C GLY A 128 15.56 -8.75 -1.36
N ASN A 129 15.98 -9.58 -2.32
CA ASN A 129 16.96 -9.20 -3.33
C ASN A 129 16.59 -9.79 -4.69
N ALA A 130 15.82 -9.06 -5.49
CA ALA A 130 15.40 -9.46 -6.82
C ALA A 130 16.31 -8.86 -7.91
N ALA A 131 17.61 -9.21 -7.87
CA ALA A 131 18.58 -8.80 -8.88
C ALA A 131 18.14 -9.25 -10.28
N GLY A 132 18.21 -8.36 -11.28
CA GLY A 132 17.72 -8.63 -12.63
C GLY A 132 16.20 -8.60 -12.79
N SER A 133 15.44 -8.22 -11.74
CA SER A 133 13.97 -8.31 -11.75
C SER A 133 13.30 -7.14 -11.02
N PHE A 134 11.99 -7.28 -10.83
CA PHE A 134 11.10 -6.31 -10.20
C PHE A 134 10.71 -6.75 -8.80
N GLY A 135 10.59 -5.80 -7.86
CA GLY A 135 9.99 -6.02 -6.55
C GLY A 135 10.85 -6.86 -5.61
N GLY A 136 11.82 -6.22 -4.96
CA GLY A 136 12.70 -6.89 -3.99
C GLY A 136 11.90 -7.44 -2.80
N GLY A 137 10.96 -6.66 -2.28
CA GLY A 137 10.02 -7.10 -1.26
C GLY A 137 8.86 -7.88 -1.89
N ILE A 138 8.06 -7.20 -2.69
CA ILE A 138 6.86 -7.79 -3.31
C ILE A 138 6.81 -7.44 -4.80
N ARG A 139 6.62 -8.45 -5.65
CA ARG A 139 6.19 -8.26 -7.03
C ARG A 139 4.70 -8.55 -7.16
N ASN A 140 3.93 -7.60 -7.67
CA ASN A 140 2.50 -7.73 -7.88
C ASN A 140 2.14 -7.69 -9.37
N ASP A 141 1.69 -8.83 -9.88
CA ASP A 141 1.10 -9.01 -11.21
C ASP A 141 -0.42 -9.21 -11.12
N GLY A 142 -1.01 -9.17 -9.92
CA GLY A 142 -2.43 -9.40 -9.63
C GLY A 142 -3.01 -8.32 -8.71
N THR A 143 -3.69 -8.74 -7.63
CA THR A 143 -4.25 -7.84 -6.61
C THR A 143 -3.49 -7.96 -5.30
N LEU A 144 -3.03 -6.82 -4.77
CA LEU A 144 -2.29 -6.73 -3.51
C LEU A 144 -2.95 -5.68 -2.60
N SER A 145 -3.22 -6.09 -1.36
CA SER A 145 -3.61 -5.21 -0.27
C SER A 145 -2.61 -5.36 0.88
N VAL A 146 -1.99 -4.25 1.29
CA VAL A 146 -1.04 -4.19 2.42
C VAL A 146 -1.57 -3.22 3.46
N ALA A 147 -1.72 -3.69 4.69
CA ALA A 147 -2.20 -2.89 5.81
C ALA A 147 -1.26 -2.97 7.01
N ALA A 148 -1.06 -1.86 7.74
CA ALA A 148 -0.35 -1.85 9.03
C ALA A 148 1.00 -2.60 9.02
N SER A 149 1.76 -2.49 7.92
CA SER A 149 2.96 -3.31 7.67
C SER A 149 4.19 -2.47 7.39
N ILE A 150 5.36 -3.09 7.47
CA ILE A 150 6.66 -2.46 7.19
C ILE A 150 7.34 -3.20 6.05
N ILE A 151 7.61 -2.53 4.93
CA ILE A 151 8.36 -3.09 3.80
C ILE A 151 9.70 -2.35 3.75
N SER A 152 10.79 -3.02 4.13
CA SER A 152 12.05 -2.33 4.35
C SER A 152 13.31 -3.07 3.93
N ASN A 153 14.36 -2.33 3.58
CA ASN A 153 15.68 -2.89 3.24
C ASN A 153 15.61 -3.98 2.17
N ASN A 154 14.74 -3.81 1.19
CA ASN A 154 14.63 -4.70 0.05
C ASN A 154 15.32 -4.08 -1.17
N LYS A 155 15.86 -4.92 -2.05
CA LYS A 155 16.64 -4.54 -3.22
C LYS A 155 16.15 -5.21 -4.49
N ALA A 156 16.12 -4.48 -5.59
CA ALA A 156 15.89 -5.03 -6.93
C ALA A 156 16.51 -4.11 -8.00
N ASP A 157 16.31 -4.43 -9.28
CA ASP A 157 16.62 -3.50 -10.35
C ASP A 157 15.53 -2.45 -10.52
N TYR A 158 14.27 -2.89 -10.43
CA TYR A 158 13.10 -2.02 -10.48
C TYR A 158 12.22 -2.26 -9.25
N SER A 159 11.96 -1.22 -8.47
CA SER A 159 11.33 -1.33 -7.15
C SER A 159 12.09 -2.18 -6.15
N GLY A 160 12.85 -1.52 -5.27
CA GLY A 160 13.40 -2.21 -4.10
C GLY A 160 12.29 -2.78 -3.22
N GLY A 161 11.23 -2.00 -2.97
CA GLY A 161 10.08 -2.39 -2.15
C GLY A 161 9.04 -3.20 -2.93
N ILE A 162 8.03 -2.50 -3.46
CA ILE A 162 6.84 -3.12 -4.11
C ILE A 162 6.77 -2.71 -5.58
N ALA A 163 6.78 -3.68 -6.48
CA ALA A 163 6.53 -3.46 -7.92
C ALA A 163 5.10 -3.87 -8.27
N GLY A 164 4.39 -3.02 -9.03
CA GLY A 164 3.11 -3.35 -9.65
C GLY A 164 3.22 -3.29 -11.17
N THR A 165 2.90 -4.37 -11.87
CA THR A 165 2.97 -4.42 -13.35
C THR A 165 1.65 -3.99 -14.00
N GLY A 166 1.64 -3.83 -15.32
CA GLY A 166 0.44 -3.47 -16.09
C GLY A 166 -0.74 -4.42 -15.81
N GLY A 167 -1.88 -3.85 -15.42
CA GLY A 167 -3.09 -4.58 -15.04
C GLY A 167 -3.16 -5.01 -13.56
N SER A 168 -2.10 -4.81 -12.79
CA SER A 168 -2.11 -5.05 -11.34
C SER A 168 -2.87 -3.96 -10.58
N THR A 169 -3.39 -4.32 -9.41
CA THR A 169 -3.98 -3.38 -8.44
C THR A 169 -3.27 -3.53 -7.10
N THR A 170 -2.78 -2.42 -6.55
CA THR A 170 -2.06 -2.37 -5.28
C THR A 170 -2.70 -1.33 -4.36
N THR A 171 -3.09 -1.74 -3.16
CA THR A 171 -3.59 -0.84 -2.11
C THR A 171 -2.69 -0.94 -0.89
N ILE A 172 -2.16 0.19 -0.45
CA ILE A 172 -1.28 0.31 0.72
C ILE A 172 -1.96 1.23 1.73
N THR A 173 -2.14 0.76 2.97
CA THR A 173 -2.81 1.53 4.03
C THR A 173 -2.04 1.45 5.34
N ASN A 174 -1.88 2.59 6.03
CA ASN A 174 -1.25 2.67 7.36
C ASN A 174 0.11 1.95 7.44
N SER A 175 0.93 2.03 6.40
CA SER A 175 2.15 1.23 6.28
C SER A 175 3.40 2.09 6.11
N PHE A 176 4.56 1.49 6.36
CA PHE A 176 5.87 2.10 6.19
C PHE A 176 6.65 1.39 5.09
N ILE A 177 7.12 2.15 4.10
CA ILE A 177 7.94 1.64 3.00
C ILE A 177 9.26 2.39 3.07
N THR A 178 10.29 1.73 3.60
CA THR A 178 11.50 2.44 4.03
C THR A 178 12.82 1.75 3.74
N GLY A 179 13.86 2.50 3.39
CA GLY A 179 15.20 1.95 3.19
C GLY A 179 15.32 0.97 2.01
N ASN A 180 14.37 0.97 1.08
CA ASN A 180 14.40 0.09 -0.08
C ASN A 180 15.26 0.70 -1.20
N THR A 181 15.96 -0.14 -1.95
CA THR A 181 16.94 0.29 -2.97
C THR A 181 16.66 -0.33 -4.33
N ALA A 182 16.61 0.50 -5.38
CA ALA A 182 16.56 0.06 -6.77
C ALA A 182 17.83 0.48 -7.54
N THR A 183 18.37 -0.41 -8.36
CA THR A 183 19.50 -0.06 -9.25
C THR A 183 19.06 0.77 -10.46
N ARG A 184 17.75 0.82 -10.75
CA ARG A 184 17.17 1.65 -11.82
C ARG A 184 16.11 2.59 -11.26
N ASN A 185 14.84 2.21 -11.31
CA ASN A 185 13.72 3.10 -10.98
C ASN A 185 12.92 2.59 -9.77
N GLY A 186 12.40 3.53 -8.98
CA GLY A 186 11.51 3.24 -7.86
C GLY A 186 12.26 2.66 -6.68
N GLY A 187 12.76 3.45 -5.73
CA GLY A 187 13.40 2.85 -4.55
C GLY A 187 12.38 2.09 -3.70
N GLY A 188 11.27 2.76 -3.37
CA GLY A 188 10.16 2.18 -2.62
C GLY A 188 9.15 1.48 -3.53
N PHE A 189 8.73 2.15 -4.61
CA PHE A 189 7.69 1.67 -5.52
C PHE A 189 8.05 1.87 -6.98
N ALA A 190 7.70 0.90 -7.82
CA ALA A 190 7.53 1.07 -9.26
C ALA A 190 6.11 0.63 -9.62
N ASN A 191 5.35 1.51 -10.29
CA ASN A 191 3.95 1.28 -10.61
C ASN A 191 3.67 1.46 -12.10
N ASP A 192 3.35 0.37 -12.77
CA ASP A 192 2.84 0.33 -14.14
C ASP A 192 1.33 -0.04 -14.16
N GLY A 193 0.75 -0.31 -13.00
CA GLY A 193 -0.66 -0.65 -12.81
C GLY A 193 -1.45 0.43 -12.08
N HIS A 194 -2.39 0.01 -11.23
CA HIS A 194 -3.16 0.90 -10.35
C HIS A 194 -2.64 0.80 -8.92
N MET A 195 -2.15 1.90 -8.36
CA MET A 195 -1.62 1.95 -7.00
C MET A 195 -2.30 3.04 -6.19
N THR A 196 -2.79 2.68 -5.01
CA THR A 196 -3.31 3.62 -4.01
C THR A 196 -2.51 3.49 -2.72
N ILE A 197 -1.95 4.61 -2.24
CA ILE A 197 -1.20 4.71 -0.99
C ILE A 197 -1.98 5.64 -0.07
N THR A 198 -2.44 5.14 1.08
CA THR A 198 -3.28 5.87 2.02
C THR A 198 -2.66 5.87 3.42
N ARG A 199 -2.59 7.04 4.06
CA ARG A 199 -2.11 7.20 5.45
C ARG A 199 -0.79 6.46 5.72
N SER A 200 0.11 6.47 4.75
CA SER A 200 1.35 5.69 4.79
C SER A 200 2.57 6.60 4.68
N THR A 201 3.73 6.06 5.03
CA THR A 201 5.01 6.78 4.91
C THR A 201 5.93 6.02 3.96
N VAL A 202 6.44 6.73 2.96
CA VAL A 202 7.45 6.26 2.02
C VAL A 202 8.72 7.06 2.28
N SER A 203 9.70 6.47 2.95
CA SER A 203 10.88 7.21 3.39
C SER A 203 12.21 6.54 3.14
N ASP A 204 13.27 7.34 2.97
CA ASP A 204 14.64 6.84 2.93
C ASP A 204 14.88 5.77 1.84
N ASN A 205 14.03 5.76 0.81
CA ASN A 205 14.18 4.86 -0.31
C ASN A 205 15.11 5.47 -1.37
N THR A 206 15.87 4.62 -2.05
CA THR A 206 16.87 5.06 -3.02
C THR A 206 16.69 4.37 -4.36
N ALA A 207 16.68 5.15 -5.44
CA ALA A 207 16.83 4.66 -6.81
C ALA A 207 18.09 5.26 -7.42
N LEU A 208 18.77 4.56 -8.33
CA LEU A 208 19.91 5.18 -9.04
C LEU A 208 19.46 6.06 -10.21
N GLU A 209 18.40 5.69 -10.93
CA GLU A 209 17.94 6.47 -12.07
C GLU A 209 16.83 7.45 -11.66
N LYS A 210 15.63 6.98 -11.33
CA LYS A 210 14.49 7.90 -11.13
C LYS A 210 13.48 7.37 -10.12
N GLY A 211 12.77 8.29 -9.47
CA GLY A 211 11.73 7.93 -8.51
C GLY A 211 12.33 7.30 -7.26
N GLY A 212 13.11 8.06 -6.48
CA GLY A 212 13.72 7.54 -5.26
C GLY A 212 12.68 6.91 -4.33
N GLY A 213 11.55 7.58 -4.13
CA GLY A 213 10.38 7.03 -3.45
C GLY A 213 9.53 6.20 -4.41
N VAL A 214 8.98 6.87 -5.42
CA VAL A 214 8.02 6.29 -6.36
C VAL A 214 8.40 6.58 -7.81
N ALA A 215 8.49 5.53 -8.61
CA ALA A 215 8.45 5.58 -10.07
C ALA A 215 7.04 5.19 -10.54
N ASN A 216 6.36 6.07 -11.28
CA ASN A 216 5.01 5.83 -11.76
C ASN A 216 4.92 5.93 -13.29
N ASP A 217 4.51 4.85 -13.92
CA ASP A 217 4.11 4.77 -15.33
C ASP A 217 2.64 4.32 -15.51
N GLY A 218 1.93 4.05 -14.41
CA GLY A 218 0.51 3.74 -14.37
C GLY A 218 -0.33 4.80 -13.63
N VAL A 219 -1.40 4.37 -12.97
CA VAL A 219 -2.30 5.23 -12.18
C VAL A 219 -1.90 5.17 -10.70
N LEU A 220 -1.46 6.29 -10.16
CA LEU A 220 -1.05 6.44 -8.77
C LEU A 220 -1.98 7.43 -8.05
N LYS A 221 -2.48 7.01 -6.88
CA LYS A 221 -3.13 7.89 -5.91
C LYS A 221 -2.36 7.84 -4.58
N ILE A 222 -1.99 9.01 -4.07
CA ILE A 222 -1.38 9.19 -2.76
C ILE A 222 -2.34 10.04 -1.93
N ASP A 223 -2.95 9.43 -0.91
CA ASP A 223 -3.92 10.06 0.00
C ASP A 223 -3.33 10.15 1.41
N ARG A 224 -3.28 11.38 1.96
CA ARG A 224 -2.85 11.66 3.35
C ARG A 224 -1.58 10.93 3.77
N SER A 225 -0.61 10.87 2.85
CA SER A 225 0.61 10.08 3.01
C SER A 225 1.84 10.97 2.87
N ALA A 226 2.95 10.53 3.45
CA ALA A 226 4.21 11.24 3.44
C ALA A 226 5.25 10.53 2.55
N LEU A 227 5.94 11.30 1.72
CA LEU A 227 7.08 10.87 0.91
C LEU A 227 8.29 11.70 1.33
N THR A 228 9.14 11.13 2.17
CA THR A 228 10.20 11.86 2.87
C THR A 228 11.58 11.30 2.64
N ASN A 229 12.59 12.16 2.47
CA ASN A 229 14.01 11.73 2.43
C ASN A 229 14.34 10.65 1.39
N ASN A 230 13.53 10.52 0.33
CA ASN A 230 13.82 9.57 -0.73
C ASN A 230 14.83 10.18 -1.72
N SER A 231 15.62 9.33 -2.37
CA SER A 231 16.79 9.76 -3.15
C SER A 231 16.87 9.12 -4.53
N ALA A 232 16.98 9.93 -5.58
CA ALA A 232 17.43 9.52 -6.91
C ALA A 232 18.92 9.86 -7.04
N SER A 233 19.79 8.86 -6.80
CA SER A 233 21.19 9.07 -6.41
C SER A 233 22.24 8.77 -7.48
N GLY A 234 21.88 8.14 -8.59
CA GLY A 234 22.82 7.90 -9.70
C GLY A 234 23.06 9.17 -10.53
N PRO A 235 23.99 9.17 -11.51
CA PRO A 235 24.42 10.38 -12.20
C PRO A 235 23.32 11.14 -12.95
N ALA A 236 22.27 10.44 -13.40
CA ALA A 236 21.11 11.00 -14.09
C ALA A 236 19.85 11.02 -13.19
N GLY A 237 20.04 11.06 -11.87
CA GLY A 237 19.00 11.00 -10.84
C GLY A 237 17.90 12.07 -11.00
N LEU A 238 16.64 11.68 -11.16
CA LEU A 238 15.48 12.59 -11.22
C LEU A 238 14.29 12.10 -10.39
N GLY A 239 13.55 13.01 -9.78
CA GLY A 239 12.37 12.70 -8.98
C GLY A 239 12.75 11.93 -7.71
N GLY A 240 13.47 12.57 -6.80
CA GLY A 240 13.85 11.96 -5.52
C GLY A 240 12.63 11.42 -4.77
N GLY A 241 11.55 12.20 -4.69
CA GLY A 241 10.28 11.75 -4.13
C GLY A 241 9.50 10.91 -5.14
N ILE A 242 9.08 11.55 -6.24
CA ILE A 242 8.22 10.95 -7.26
C ILE A 242 8.79 11.25 -8.65
N ALA A 243 8.86 10.24 -9.51
CA ALA A 243 9.02 10.39 -10.95
C ALA A 243 7.78 9.83 -11.68
N ASN A 244 7.10 10.68 -12.44
CA ASN A 244 5.91 10.34 -13.22
C ASN A 244 6.24 10.33 -14.71
N PHE A 245 6.19 9.17 -15.36
CA PHE A 245 6.75 8.95 -16.69
C PHE A 245 5.81 9.28 -17.84
N GLY A 246 4.50 9.11 -17.64
CA GLY A 246 3.50 9.48 -18.64
C GLY A 246 3.16 8.40 -19.67
N GLY A 247 3.31 7.12 -19.34
CA GLY A 247 2.74 6.02 -20.12
C GLY A 247 1.22 6.18 -20.38
N PRO A 248 0.62 5.38 -21.28
CA PRO A 248 -0.79 5.51 -21.63
C PRO A 248 -1.70 5.36 -20.39
N GLY A 249 -2.42 6.43 -20.04
CA GLY A 249 -3.27 6.47 -18.84
C GLY A 249 -2.54 6.81 -17.54
N ALA A 250 -1.22 7.06 -17.61
CA ALA A 250 -0.43 7.39 -16.44
C ALA A 250 -0.89 8.70 -15.80
N SER A 251 -1.25 8.62 -14.54
CA SER A 251 -1.68 9.77 -13.76
C SER A 251 -1.23 9.64 -12.32
N THR A 252 -0.89 10.76 -11.71
CA THR A 252 -0.60 10.85 -10.28
C THR A 252 -1.58 11.81 -9.63
N THR A 253 -2.27 11.37 -8.58
CA THR A 253 -3.12 12.21 -7.75
C THR A 253 -2.52 12.30 -6.36
N LEU A 254 -2.20 13.52 -5.93
CA LEU A 254 -1.75 13.84 -4.58
C LEU A 254 -2.91 14.51 -3.83
N ASP A 255 -3.42 13.89 -2.78
CA ASP A 255 -4.50 14.44 -1.95
C ASP A 255 -4.11 14.43 -0.47
N GLY A 256 -3.86 15.60 0.12
CA GLY A 256 -3.31 15.67 1.47
C GLY A 256 -1.90 15.08 1.61
N ALA A 257 -1.15 14.95 0.52
CA ALA A 257 0.17 14.33 0.51
C ALA A 257 1.28 15.32 0.93
N ILE A 258 2.33 14.83 1.56
CA ILE A 258 3.51 15.61 1.95
C ILE A 258 4.74 15.05 1.23
N VAL A 259 5.35 15.81 0.34
CA VAL A 259 6.56 15.44 -0.41
C VAL A 259 7.70 16.36 0.00
N THR A 260 8.57 15.90 0.91
CA THR A 260 9.60 16.76 1.52
C THR A 260 10.93 16.08 1.80
N GLY A 261 12.02 16.84 1.84
CA GLY A 261 13.36 16.32 2.13
C GLY A 261 13.92 15.37 1.07
N ASN A 262 13.24 15.21 -0.08
CA ASN A 262 13.67 14.29 -1.12
C ASN A 262 14.80 14.89 -1.96
N ARG A 263 15.70 14.04 -2.45
CA ARG A 263 16.92 14.45 -3.15
C ARG A 263 17.04 13.81 -4.53
N ALA A 264 17.52 14.58 -5.50
CA ALA A 264 17.98 14.07 -6.77
C ALA A 264 19.36 14.67 -7.11
N THR A 265 20.17 13.94 -7.86
CA THR A 265 21.51 14.40 -8.28
C THR A 265 21.47 15.32 -9.51
N ALA A 266 20.63 15.02 -10.51
CA ALA A 266 20.68 15.67 -11.82
C ALA A 266 19.57 16.71 -12.06
N GLY A 267 18.52 16.73 -11.23
CA GLY A 267 17.38 17.61 -11.46
C GLY A 267 16.38 17.68 -10.32
N THR A 268 15.18 17.14 -10.50
CA THR A 268 14.07 17.45 -9.60
C THR A 268 14.09 16.60 -8.34
N GLY A 269 14.20 17.21 -7.16
CA GLY A 269 14.25 16.50 -5.88
C GLY A 269 12.89 15.96 -5.45
N GLY A 270 11.85 16.78 -5.57
CA GLY A 270 10.49 16.43 -5.14
C GLY A 270 9.78 15.58 -6.19
N VAL A 271 8.96 16.24 -7.01
CA VAL A 271 8.10 15.60 -8.01
C VAL A 271 8.57 15.96 -9.42
N TYR A 272 9.16 14.98 -10.10
CA TYR A 272 9.50 15.04 -11.51
C TYR A 272 8.34 14.52 -12.36
N ASN A 273 7.82 15.36 -13.26
CA ASN A 273 6.82 14.94 -14.25
C ASN A 273 7.42 14.97 -15.65
N ASN A 274 7.39 13.85 -16.36
CA ASN A 274 8.02 13.70 -17.67
C ASN A 274 7.04 13.76 -18.84
N ALA A 275 5.81 13.25 -18.66
CA ALA A 275 4.75 13.32 -19.68
C ALA A 275 3.34 13.00 -19.16
N GLY A 276 3.13 12.77 -17.86
CA GLY A 276 1.84 12.31 -17.33
C GLY A 276 0.98 13.41 -16.71
N LYS A 277 -0.28 13.09 -16.40
CA LYS A 277 -1.17 14.00 -15.69
C LYS A 277 -0.85 13.98 -14.19
N ILE A 278 -0.71 15.15 -13.59
CA ILE A 278 -0.66 15.27 -12.13
C ILE A 278 -1.83 16.13 -11.66
N ALA A 279 -2.56 15.64 -10.66
CA ALA A 279 -3.51 16.40 -9.89
C ALA A 279 -3.00 16.51 -8.45
N SER A 280 -3.15 17.69 -7.85
CA SER A 280 -2.71 17.95 -6.48
C SER A 280 -3.79 18.75 -5.75
N SER A 281 -4.23 18.26 -4.60
CA SER A 281 -5.18 18.91 -3.69
C SER A 281 -4.67 18.81 -2.26
N ALA A 282 -4.76 19.92 -1.51
CA ALA A 282 -4.34 20.00 -0.10
C ALA A 282 -2.95 19.38 0.20
N SER A 283 -2.07 19.32 -0.81
CA SER A 283 -0.78 18.62 -0.73
C SER A 283 0.35 19.63 -0.71
N THR A 284 1.46 19.26 -0.07
CA THR A 284 2.64 20.11 0.07
C THR A 284 3.84 19.44 -0.58
N THR A 285 4.52 20.14 -1.48
CA THR A 285 5.85 19.74 -2.00
C THR A 285 6.86 20.82 -1.63
N SER A 286 7.77 20.53 -0.72
CA SER A 286 8.70 21.54 -0.17
C SER A 286 10.00 20.93 0.36
N LEU A 287 11.05 21.74 0.51
CA LEU A 287 12.35 21.33 1.07
C LEU A 287 12.99 20.15 0.34
N ASN A 288 12.76 20.01 -0.96
CA ASN A 288 13.40 18.99 -1.78
C ASN A 288 14.62 19.56 -2.50
N GLN A 289 15.65 18.73 -2.71
CA GLN A 289 16.92 19.15 -3.29
C GLN A 289 17.19 18.47 -4.64
N PRO A 290 17.72 19.21 -5.63
CA PRO A 290 18.03 20.64 -5.61
C PRO A 290 16.79 21.55 -5.75
N ASN A 291 15.60 21.00 -5.99
CA ASN A 291 14.36 21.76 -6.10
C ASN A 291 13.13 20.85 -5.90
N ASN A 292 11.96 21.47 -5.78
CA ASN A 292 10.69 20.78 -5.58
C ASN A 292 10.17 20.14 -6.88
N CYS A 293 10.01 20.92 -7.96
CA CYS A 293 9.38 20.44 -9.19
C CYS A 293 9.93 21.08 -10.49
N MET A 294 11.12 21.70 -10.48
CA MET A 294 11.67 22.28 -11.73
C MET A 294 11.89 21.20 -12.78
N LYS A 295 11.89 21.58 -14.07
CA LYS A 295 12.04 20.69 -15.25
C LYS A 295 10.90 19.69 -15.46
N SER A 296 9.83 19.75 -14.66
CA SER A 296 8.63 18.95 -14.87
C SER A 296 7.81 19.50 -16.05
N VAL A 297 7.55 18.65 -17.04
CA VAL A 297 6.72 18.94 -18.21
C VAL A 297 5.73 17.78 -18.39
N PRO A 298 4.42 18.00 -18.23
CA PRO A 298 3.75 19.22 -17.75
C PRO A 298 4.15 19.63 -16.32
N ALA A 299 3.95 20.91 -15.98
CA ALA A 299 4.22 21.42 -14.63
C ALA A 299 3.39 20.71 -13.55
N VAL A 300 3.96 20.59 -12.35
CA VAL A 300 3.29 19.98 -11.19
C VAL A 300 2.38 21.04 -10.53
N PRO A 301 1.07 20.80 -10.41
CA PRO A 301 0.17 21.77 -9.77
C PRO A 301 0.52 22.00 -8.29
N LEU A 302 0.34 23.24 -7.83
CA LEU A 302 0.57 23.66 -6.44
C LEU A 302 2.01 23.41 -5.95
N CYS A 303 2.97 23.34 -6.87
CA CYS A 303 4.38 23.19 -6.53
C CYS A 303 5.14 24.49 -6.77
N SER A 304 5.63 25.10 -5.69
CA SER A 304 6.60 26.19 -5.71
C SER A 304 8.01 25.62 -5.46
N ASN A 305 9.05 26.30 -5.94
CA ASN A 305 10.45 25.92 -5.65
C ASN A 305 11.03 26.78 -4.55
#